data_AF-A0A8S1VFE5-F1
#
_entry.id   AF-A0A8S1VFE5-F1
#
_cell.length_a   1.000
_cell.length_b   1.000
_cell.length_c   1.000
_cell.angle_alpha   90.00
_cell.angle_beta   90.00
_cell.angle_gamma   90.00
#
_symmetry.space_group_name_H-M   'P 1'
#
loop_
_entity.id
_entity.type
_entity.pdbx_description
1 polymer ?
#
loop_
_entity_poly.entity_id
_entity_poly.type
_entity_poly.pdbx_seq_one_letter_code
_entity_poly.pdbx_strand_id
1 'polypeptide(L)'
;MHKFQFSASSNKNLIMEECFKGIQLEMELSFKRIDDFLDQIVVDNERSLNQKKLKCQKLRVVEQNESLHILQLLHIDNSQFVIQLTNQVTSSIKISIDNQIKVQSIEYQQLYENFQKQKIKKQQLNETIKIKDQQLQSHQLQIEQLKQTQAKELIVQQSPQQIQNQFQYELVQNSIKQQEPCVAIATNSDCSIVVAGCKTEIKVFEFKQDVLTQAQLLSEHTKGVCTLNFMKKSNQFISGSDDNLIIIWSMNQSNQWVCQQKLNEHTKGIYCLVLNNNEDLIISGSCDKTIKFWMNKNGWLCQQTITDHTGTIYGLSLNQQQNKVISCGYDKQILIIEQSQQDSQWIVIQKIKVETNGSRLCFINDNVFTFQPDSSEQMHVYEINDTNKQYLKTKDVLVKYSKDGYSLFPQQHIKSKWLLVNKNGIYVNLIKTNENQEFSIQQSIQFGSAYLFGHLSDDGQFLMTWDDISKEIQIRKYHEI
;
A
#
# COMPACT_ATOMS: atom_id res chain seq x y z
N MET A 1 -19.34 51.43 -9.30
CA MET A 1 -19.99 50.16 -9.71
C MET A 1 -18.92 49.19 -10.14
N HIS A 2 -18.56 48.21 -9.30
CA HIS A 2 -18.37 46.81 -9.71
C HIS A 2 -18.18 45.99 -8.43
N LYS A 3 -19.09 45.03 -8.27
CA LYS A 3 -19.30 44.21 -7.08
C LYS A 3 -18.15 43.21 -6.91
N PHE A 4 -17.50 43.24 -5.76
CA PHE A 4 -16.88 42.06 -5.16
C PHE A 4 -18.00 41.21 -4.54
N GLN A 5 -18.24 40.01 -5.07
CA GLN A 5 -19.09 39.00 -4.41
C GLN A 5 -18.58 37.59 -4.72
N PHE A 6 -18.12 36.91 -3.65
CA PHE A 6 -17.83 35.47 -3.46
C PHE A 6 -16.65 34.86 -4.26
N SER A 7 -15.68 34.20 -3.62
CA SER A 7 -15.85 32.86 -3.01
C SER A 7 -15.37 32.75 -1.56
N ALA A 8 -16.26 33.04 -0.62
CA ALA A 8 -16.12 32.64 0.79
C ALA A 8 -16.77 31.26 1.10
N SER A 9 -17.30 30.57 0.08
CA SER A 9 -18.01 29.28 0.20
C SER A 9 -17.11 28.06 0.05
N SER A 10 -16.10 28.09 -0.82
CA SER A 10 -15.20 26.95 -1.05
C SER A 10 -14.33 26.64 0.16
N ASN A 11 -13.78 27.66 0.83
CA ASN A 11 -13.01 27.49 2.06
C ASN A 11 -13.88 27.09 3.26
N LYS A 12 -15.16 27.52 3.31
CA LYS A 12 -16.07 27.07 4.39
C LYS A 12 -16.46 25.60 4.24
N ASN A 13 -16.61 25.11 3.02
CA ASN A 13 -16.96 23.71 2.76
C ASN A 13 -15.78 22.75 3.04
N LEU A 14 -14.55 23.14 2.70
CA LEU A 14 -13.36 22.34 3.01
C LEU A 14 -13.10 22.26 4.52
N ILE A 15 -13.23 23.40 5.22
CA ILE A 15 -13.09 23.46 6.68
C ILE A 15 -14.25 22.71 7.37
N MET A 16 -15.48 22.78 6.85
CA MET A 16 -16.57 21.95 7.37
C MET A 16 -16.31 20.46 7.13
N GLU A 17 -15.91 20.02 5.94
CA GLU A 17 -15.63 18.59 5.67
C GLU A 17 -14.49 18.04 6.55
N GLU A 18 -13.43 18.82 6.78
CA GLU A 18 -12.34 18.42 7.69
C GLU A 18 -12.78 18.41 9.16
N CYS A 19 -13.55 19.42 9.60
CA CYS A 19 -14.14 19.41 10.94
C CYS A 19 -15.12 18.24 11.13
N PHE A 20 -15.92 17.89 10.12
CA PHE A 20 -16.85 16.76 10.18
C PHE A 20 -16.13 15.42 10.20
N LYS A 21 -15.05 15.24 9.41
CA LYS A 21 -14.19 14.05 9.49
C LYS A 21 -13.52 13.93 10.85
N GLY A 22 -13.05 15.03 11.42
CA GLY A 22 -12.48 15.08 12.77
C GLY A 22 -13.49 14.68 13.85
N ILE A 23 -14.70 15.27 13.81
CA ILE A 23 -15.79 14.95 14.75
C ILE A 23 -16.25 13.49 14.57
N GLN A 24 -16.34 12.99 13.34
CA GLN A 24 -16.71 11.60 13.07
C GLN A 24 -15.68 10.62 13.63
N LEU A 25 -14.38 10.87 13.40
CA LEU A 25 -13.31 10.02 13.91
C LEU A 25 -13.28 10.03 15.45
N GLU A 26 -13.45 11.20 16.06
CA GLU A 26 -13.52 11.33 17.52
C GLU A 26 -14.76 10.62 18.10
N MET A 27 -15.91 10.69 17.42
CA MET A 27 -17.12 9.99 17.83
C MET A 27 -16.97 8.47 17.71
N GLU A 28 -16.45 7.94 16.60
CA GLU A 28 -16.21 6.51 16.40
C GLU A 28 -15.20 5.94 17.42
N LEU A 29 -14.11 6.68 17.67
CA LEU A 29 -13.14 6.32 18.71
C LEU A 29 -13.76 6.39 20.11
N SER A 30 -14.64 7.35 20.37
CA SER A 30 -15.35 7.47 21.65
C SER A 30 -16.34 6.33 21.84
N PHE A 31 -17.09 5.94 20.82
CA PHE A 31 -18.01 4.80 20.88
C PHE A 31 -17.25 3.50 21.15
N LYS A 32 -16.15 3.25 20.44
CA LYS A 32 -15.32 2.06 20.66
C LYS A 32 -14.73 2.02 22.08
N ARG A 33 -14.26 3.17 22.59
CA ARG A 33 -13.76 3.27 23.98
C ARG A 33 -14.86 3.02 25.01
N ILE A 34 -16.08 3.47 24.75
CA ILE A 34 -17.23 3.24 25.64
C ILE A 34 -17.60 1.75 25.62
N ASP A 35 -17.62 1.10 24.47
CA ASP A 35 -17.91 -0.34 24.34
C ASP A 35 -16.86 -1.19 25.07
N ASP A 36 -15.56 -0.94 24.83
CA ASP A 36 -14.46 -1.62 25.51
C ASP A 36 -14.52 -1.43 27.03
N PHE A 37 -14.84 -0.21 27.49
CA PHE A 37 -15.00 0.11 28.91
C PHE A 37 -16.21 -0.60 29.55
N LEU A 38 -17.33 -0.69 28.83
CA LEU A 38 -18.53 -1.38 29.29
C LEU A 38 -18.36 -2.90 29.31
N ASP A 39 -17.58 -3.47 28.40
CA ASP A 39 -17.19 -4.89 28.44
C ASP A 39 -16.29 -5.18 29.63
N GLN A 40 -15.29 -4.34 29.89
CA GLN A 40 -14.39 -4.49 31.02
C GLN A 40 -15.13 -4.44 32.37
N ILE A 41 -16.06 -3.48 32.56
CA ILE A 41 -16.88 -3.38 33.78
C ILE A 41 -17.73 -4.64 34.01
N VAL A 42 -18.31 -5.21 32.95
CA VAL A 42 -19.13 -6.42 33.05
C VAL A 42 -18.27 -7.60 33.48
N VAL A 43 -17.10 -7.80 32.87
CA VAL A 43 -16.16 -8.88 33.19
C VAL A 43 -15.65 -8.77 34.63
N ASP A 44 -15.26 -7.57 35.08
CA ASP A 44 -14.76 -7.36 36.44
C ASP A 44 -15.83 -7.60 37.50
N ASN A 45 -17.08 -7.18 37.23
CA ASN A 45 -18.21 -7.43 38.12
C ASN A 45 -18.63 -8.92 38.18
N GLU A 46 -18.62 -9.63 37.06
CA GLU A 46 -18.86 -11.08 37.03
C GLU A 46 -17.79 -11.85 37.82
N ARG A 47 -16.53 -11.45 37.70
CA ARG A 47 -15.42 -12.04 38.44
C ARG A 47 -15.58 -11.83 39.96
N SER A 48 -15.94 -10.62 40.38
CA SER A 48 -16.19 -10.28 41.78
C SER A 48 -17.39 -11.06 42.37
N LEU A 49 -18.48 -11.17 41.60
CA LEU A 49 -19.67 -11.94 41.99
C LEU A 49 -19.34 -13.44 42.20
N ASN A 50 -18.58 -14.03 41.29
CA ASN A 50 -18.17 -15.43 41.37
C ASN A 50 -17.24 -15.70 42.57
N GLN A 51 -16.32 -14.78 42.90
CA GLN A 51 -15.46 -14.91 44.07
C GLN A 51 -16.26 -14.88 45.39
N LYS A 52 -17.22 -13.96 45.54
CA LYS A 52 -18.08 -13.90 46.74
C LYS A 52 -18.99 -15.13 46.86
N LYS A 53 -19.55 -15.62 45.76
CA LYS A 53 -20.36 -16.87 45.74
C LYS A 53 -19.56 -18.06 46.25
N LEU A 54 -18.31 -18.21 45.81
CA LEU A 54 -17.41 -19.28 46.25
C LEU A 54 -17.08 -19.17 47.75
N LYS A 55 -16.94 -17.94 48.27
CA LYS A 55 -16.67 -17.68 49.70
C LYS A 55 -17.86 -18.08 50.58
N CYS A 56 -19.10 -17.76 50.18
CA CYS A 56 -20.32 -18.21 50.87
C CYS A 56 -20.46 -19.74 50.89
N GLN A 57 -20.12 -20.41 49.77
CA GLN A 57 -20.14 -21.87 49.70
C GLN A 57 -19.11 -22.51 50.64
N LYS A 58 -17.90 -21.96 50.72
CA LYS A 58 -16.85 -22.44 51.64
C LYS A 58 -17.27 -22.30 53.11
N LEU A 59 -17.90 -21.18 53.50
CA LEU A 59 -18.37 -20.97 54.87
C LEU A 59 -19.44 -21.98 55.30
N ARG A 60 -20.38 -22.35 54.41
CA ARG A 60 -21.38 -23.40 54.67
C ARG A 60 -20.77 -24.79 54.86
N VAL A 61 -19.68 -25.10 54.16
CA VAL A 61 -18.96 -26.36 54.32
C VAL A 61 -18.20 -26.40 55.66
N VAL A 62 -17.64 -25.27 56.11
CA VAL A 62 -17.00 -25.15 57.43
C VAL A 62 -18.03 -25.38 58.55
N GLU A 63 -19.22 -24.79 58.47
CA GLU A 63 -20.32 -25.01 59.43
C GLU A 63 -20.66 -26.50 59.59
N GLN A 64 -20.74 -27.25 58.47
CA GLN A 64 -21.04 -28.68 58.48
C GLN A 64 -19.90 -29.53 59.06
N ASN A 65 -18.65 -29.19 58.75
CA ASN A 65 -17.48 -29.95 59.20
C ASN A 65 -17.13 -29.72 60.67
N GLU A 66 -17.24 -28.49 61.19
CA GLU A 66 -16.99 -28.21 62.62
C GLU A 66 -18.05 -28.87 63.51
N SER A 67 -19.32 -28.88 63.06
CA SER A 67 -20.41 -29.61 63.73
C SER A 67 -20.13 -31.11 63.84
N LEU A 68 -19.55 -31.71 62.78
CA LEU A 68 -19.20 -33.13 62.72
C LEU A 68 -17.96 -33.46 63.58
N HIS A 69 -16.98 -32.56 63.64
CA HIS A 69 -15.72 -32.75 64.36
C HIS A 69 -15.90 -32.67 65.88
N ILE A 70 -16.77 -31.76 66.36
CA ILE A 70 -17.13 -31.67 67.79
C ILE A 70 -17.90 -32.92 68.26
N LEU A 71 -18.74 -33.51 67.40
CA LEU A 71 -19.45 -34.77 67.67
C LEU A 71 -18.50 -35.97 67.83
N GLN A 72 -17.33 -35.96 67.19
CA GLN A 72 -16.37 -37.07 67.22
C GLN A 72 -15.42 -37.04 68.44
N LEU A 73 -15.23 -35.89 69.10
CA LEU A 73 -14.17 -35.71 70.11
C LEU A 73 -14.58 -36.06 71.56
N LEU A 74 -15.84 -36.43 71.85
CA LEU A 74 -16.36 -36.44 73.23
C LEU A 74 -16.97 -37.76 73.74
N HIS A 75 -16.33 -38.90 73.46
CA HIS A 75 -16.55 -40.09 74.29
C HIS A 75 -15.71 -40.00 75.58
N ILE A 76 -16.37 -39.71 76.71
CA ILE A 76 -16.24 -40.32 78.07
C ILE A 76 -16.58 -39.33 79.22
N ASP A 77 -17.54 -39.74 80.05
CA ASP A 77 -17.85 -39.45 81.46
C ASP A 77 -17.61 -38.05 82.08
N ASN A 78 -18.53 -37.12 81.79
CA ASN A 78 -19.33 -36.39 82.79
C ASN A 78 -20.47 -35.67 82.04
N SER A 79 -21.55 -36.39 81.78
CA SER A 79 -22.41 -36.12 80.62
C SER A 79 -23.16 -34.79 80.66
N GLN A 80 -23.63 -34.29 81.81
CA GLN A 80 -24.48 -33.08 81.79
C GLN A 80 -23.73 -31.75 81.63
N PHE A 81 -22.60 -31.56 82.31
CA PHE A 81 -21.86 -30.28 82.24
C PHE A 81 -21.17 -30.10 80.89
N VAL A 82 -20.55 -31.16 80.37
CA VAL A 82 -19.91 -31.16 79.05
C VAL A 82 -20.98 -30.96 77.96
N ILE A 83 -22.14 -31.61 78.03
CA ILE A 83 -23.23 -31.38 77.08
C ILE A 83 -23.75 -29.93 77.14
N GLN A 84 -23.89 -29.33 78.34
CA GLN A 84 -24.30 -27.93 78.46
C GLN A 84 -23.28 -26.97 77.85
N LEU A 85 -21.99 -27.17 78.12
CA LEU A 85 -20.92 -26.33 77.58
C LEU A 85 -20.78 -26.50 76.06
N THR A 86 -20.83 -27.75 75.57
CA THR A 86 -20.80 -28.06 74.13
C THR A 86 -22.01 -27.45 73.43
N ASN A 87 -23.20 -27.53 74.01
CA ASN A 87 -24.39 -26.89 73.44
C ASN A 87 -24.27 -25.36 73.40
N GLN A 88 -23.72 -24.73 74.46
CA GLN A 88 -23.50 -23.28 74.50
C GLN A 88 -22.44 -22.81 73.50
N VAL A 89 -21.32 -23.53 73.38
CA VAL A 89 -20.25 -23.20 72.44
C VAL A 89 -20.72 -23.43 71.00
N THR A 90 -21.36 -24.56 70.73
CA THR A 90 -21.92 -24.87 69.39
C THR A 90 -23.00 -23.87 69.01
N SER A 91 -23.88 -23.46 69.94
CA SER A 91 -24.88 -22.43 69.66
C SER A 91 -24.25 -21.07 69.38
N SER A 92 -23.18 -20.70 70.11
CA SER A 92 -22.50 -19.42 69.93
C SER A 92 -21.73 -19.36 68.61
N ILE A 93 -21.04 -20.44 68.25
CA ILE A 93 -20.35 -20.59 66.95
C ILE A 93 -21.36 -20.56 65.81
N LYS A 94 -22.46 -21.32 65.94
CA LYS A 94 -23.53 -21.35 64.93
C LYS A 94 -24.14 -19.97 64.71
N ILE A 95 -24.48 -19.25 65.77
CA ILE A 95 -24.99 -17.87 65.68
C ILE A 95 -23.98 -16.93 65.01
N SER A 96 -22.69 -17.07 65.31
CA SER A 96 -21.63 -16.27 64.69
C SER A 96 -21.49 -16.54 63.19
N ILE A 97 -21.50 -17.82 62.79
CA ILE A 97 -21.43 -18.24 61.39
C ILE A 97 -22.71 -17.82 60.63
N ASP A 98 -23.89 -18.03 61.22
CA ASP A 98 -25.18 -17.60 60.66
C ASP A 98 -25.21 -16.08 60.42
N ASN A 99 -24.69 -15.30 61.37
CA ASN A 99 -24.57 -13.85 61.21
C ASN A 99 -23.60 -13.47 60.07
N GLN A 100 -22.45 -14.13 59.95
CA GLN A 100 -21.50 -13.88 58.85
C GLN A 100 -22.09 -14.26 57.48
N ILE A 101 -22.80 -15.39 57.39
CA ILE A 101 -23.50 -15.82 56.16
C ILE A 101 -24.58 -14.80 55.81
N LYS A 102 -25.35 -14.32 56.80
CA LYS A 102 -26.40 -13.32 56.59
C LYS A 102 -25.83 -12.00 56.06
N VAL A 103 -24.75 -11.49 56.65
CA VAL A 103 -24.07 -10.27 56.16
C VAL A 103 -23.56 -10.45 54.74
N GLN A 104 -22.88 -11.57 54.43
CA GLN A 104 -22.38 -11.82 53.07
C GLN A 104 -23.49 -12.04 52.05
N SER A 105 -24.62 -12.63 52.45
CA SER A 105 -25.79 -12.81 51.58
C SER A 105 -26.42 -11.47 51.20
N ILE A 106 -26.50 -10.52 52.14
CA ILE A 106 -27.01 -9.17 51.88
C ILE A 106 -26.07 -8.42 50.92
N GLU A 107 -24.76 -8.48 51.14
CA GLU A 107 -23.78 -7.87 50.22
C GLU A 107 -23.84 -8.49 48.82
N TYR A 108 -23.99 -9.82 48.72
CA TYR A 108 -24.13 -10.50 47.44
C TYR A 108 -25.39 -10.05 46.71
N GLN A 109 -26.51 -9.91 47.43
CA GLN A 109 -27.78 -9.49 46.86
C GLN A 109 -27.71 -8.05 46.34
N GLN A 110 -27.10 -7.13 47.10
CA GLN A 110 -26.85 -5.75 46.65
C GLN A 110 -25.95 -5.67 45.42
N LEU A 111 -24.89 -6.47 45.37
CA LEU A 111 -23.99 -6.53 44.22
C LEU A 111 -24.69 -7.09 42.98
N TYR A 112 -25.51 -8.12 43.16
CA TYR A 112 -26.29 -8.74 42.10
C TYR A 112 -27.34 -7.77 41.53
N GLU A 113 -28.05 -7.03 42.37
CA GLU A 113 -28.99 -6.00 41.92
C GLU A 113 -28.30 -4.88 41.14
N ASN A 114 -27.12 -4.44 41.58
CA ASN A 114 -26.32 -3.45 40.85
C ASN A 114 -25.84 -3.98 39.50
N PHE A 115 -25.42 -5.25 39.43
CA PHE A 115 -25.06 -5.91 38.19
C PHE A 115 -26.24 -5.96 37.20
N GLN A 116 -27.44 -6.34 37.66
CA GLN A 116 -28.63 -6.34 36.80
C GLN A 116 -28.99 -4.94 36.31
N LYS A 117 -28.90 -3.91 37.16
CA LYS A 117 -29.11 -2.50 36.76
C LYS A 117 -28.12 -2.05 35.69
N GLN A 118 -26.84 -2.41 35.83
CA GLN A 118 -25.81 -2.06 34.82
C GLN A 118 -26.02 -2.81 33.50
N LYS A 119 -26.44 -4.09 33.56
CA LYS A 119 -26.76 -4.88 32.37
C LYS A 119 -27.93 -4.28 31.58
N ILE A 120 -28.99 -3.83 32.26
CA ILE A 120 -30.13 -3.15 31.63
C ILE A 120 -29.69 -1.80 31.02
N LYS A 121 -28.88 -1.01 31.74
CA LYS A 121 -28.33 0.25 31.19
C LYS A 121 -27.50 0.02 29.93
N LYS A 122 -26.68 -1.03 29.89
CA LYS A 122 -25.89 -1.39 28.70
C LYS A 122 -26.80 -1.76 27.52
N GLN A 123 -27.86 -2.52 27.75
CA GLN A 123 -28.84 -2.85 26.71
C GLN A 123 -29.53 -1.59 26.15
N GLN A 124 -29.97 -0.68 27.03
CA GLN A 124 -30.57 0.59 26.61
C GLN A 124 -29.60 1.48 25.83
N LEU A 125 -28.33 1.50 26.22
CA LEU A 125 -27.30 2.26 25.50
C LEU A 125 -27.03 1.66 24.11
N ASN A 126 -26.97 0.32 23.99
CA ASN A 126 -26.78 -0.36 22.71
C ASN A 126 -27.94 -0.11 21.74
N GLU A 127 -29.19 -0.07 22.25
CA GLU A 127 -30.34 0.33 21.44
C GLU A 127 -30.25 1.78 20.98
N THR A 128 -29.78 2.68 21.85
CA THR A 128 -29.57 4.09 21.52
C THR A 128 -28.48 4.27 20.45
N ILE A 129 -27.38 3.52 20.54
CA ILE A 129 -26.30 3.51 19.54
C ILE A 129 -26.84 3.03 18.19
N LYS A 130 -27.59 1.92 18.18
CA LYS A 130 -28.19 1.38 16.96
C LYS A 130 -29.13 2.37 16.26
N ILE A 131 -29.93 3.13 17.03
CA ILE A 131 -30.79 4.19 16.47
C ILE A 131 -29.95 5.33 15.88
N LYS A 132 -28.88 5.74 16.57
CA LYS A 132 -27.98 6.80 16.06
C LYS A 132 -27.22 6.37 14.80
N ASP A 133 -26.82 5.11 14.69
CA ASP A 133 -26.17 4.58 13.49
C ASP A 133 -27.12 4.58 12.28
N GLN A 134 -28.38 4.22 12.50
CA GLN A 134 -29.41 4.30 11.46
C GLN A 134 -29.66 5.74 11.01
N GLN A 135 -29.69 6.69 11.95
CA GLN A 135 -29.79 8.12 11.64
C GLN A 135 -28.58 8.60 10.83
N LEU A 136 -27.36 8.20 11.20
CA LEU A 136 -26.14 8.54 10.48
C LEU A 136 -26.16 8.01 9.04
N GLN A 137 -26.55 6.75 8.83
CA GLN A 137 -26.70 6.17 7.51
C GLN A 137 -27.74 6.91 6.65
N SER A 138 -28.87 7.33 7.26
CA SER A 138 -29.89 8.11 6.55
C SER A 138 -29.39 9.50 6.15
N HIS A 139 -28.61 10.16 7.00
CA HIS A 139 -27.99 11.44 6.70
C HIS A 139 -26.92 11.31 5.61
N GLN A 140 -26.13 10.24 5.62
CA GLN A 140 -25.16 9.94 4.56
C GLN A 140 -25.85 9.79 3.21
N LEU A 141 -26.95 9.03 3.15
CA LEU A 141 -27.73 8.86 1.93
C LEU A 141 -28.31 10.19 1.42
N GLN A 142 -28.82 11.05 2.33
CA GLN A 142 -29.29 12.39 1.97
C GLN A 142 -28.16 13.29 1.43
N ILE A 143 -26.96 13.23 2.04
CA ILE A 143 -25.80 13.99 1.57
C ILE A 143 -25.38 13.50 0.18
N GLU A 144 -25.39 12.19 -0.07
CA GLU A 144 -25.04 11.63 -1.38
C GLU A 144 -26.06 12.03 -2.46
N GLN A 145 -27.35 12.04 -2.12
CA GLN A 145 -28.40 12.56 -2.99
C GLN A 145 -28.25 14.06 -3.26
N LEU A 146 -27.89 14.86 -2.25
CA LEU A 146 -27.60 16.29 -2.42
C LEU A 146 -26.36 16.52 -3.30
N LYS A 147 -25.31 15.71 -3.15
CA LYS A 147 -24.12 15.73 -4.01
C LYS A 147 -24.46 15.40 -5.46
N GLN A 148 -25.29 14.38 -5.69
CA GLN A 148 -25.77 14.02 -7.03
C GLN A 148 -26.66 15.11 -7.64
N THR A 149 -27.48 15.78 -6.82
CA THR A 149 -28.35 16.88 -7.28
C THR A 149 -27.54 18.13 -7.62
N GLN A 150 -26.55 18.50 -6.79
CA GLN A 150 -25.61 19.58 -7.11
C GLN A 150 -24.73 19.25 -8.32
N ALA A 151 -24.28 18.01 -8.48
CA ALA A 151 -23.55 17.59 -9.67
C ALA A 151 -24.41 17.73 -10.94
N LYS A 152 -25.69 17.37 -10.86
CA LYS A 152 -26.66 17.57 -11.97
C LYS A 152 -26.91 19.06 -12.25
N GLU A 153 -27.00 19.91 -11.23
CA GLU A 153 -27.15 21.36 -11.41
C GLU A 153 -25.89 22.03 -12.00
N LEU A 154 -24.68 21.54 -11.67
CA LEU A 154 -23.42 21.96 -12.29
C LEU A 154 -23.28 21.51 -13.74
N ILE A 155 -23.77 20.30 -14.09
CA ILE A 155 -23.76 19.76 -15.46
C ILE A 155 -24.72 20.55 -16.38
N VAL A 156 -25.80 21.14 -15.87
CA VAL A 156 -26.73 21.96 -16.68
C VAL A 156 -26.15 23.35 -17.01
N GLN A 157 -25.12 23.81 -16.30
CA GLN A 157 -24.44 25.09 -16.58
C GLN A 157 -23.16 24.94 -17.41
N GLN A 158 -22.74 23.71 -17.75
CA GLN A 158 -21.60 23.44 -18.61
C GLN A 158 -22.01 22.49 -19.74
N SER A 159 -22.38 23.07 -20.88
CA SER A 159 -22.48 22.34 -22.14
C SER A 159 -21.13 21.66 -22.48
N PRO A 160 -21.14 20.43 -23.03
CA PRO A 160 -19.95 19.59 -23.17
C PRO A 160 -19.09 19.99 -24.37
N GLN A 161 -17.92 20.54 -24.10
CA GLN A 161 -16.79 20.57 -25.03
C GLN A 161 -15.48 20.32 -24.27
N GLN A 162 -15.23 19.07 -23.90
CA GLN A 162 -13.86 18.57 -23.89
C GLN A 162 -13.74 17.63 -25.07
N ILE A 163 -13.26 18.17 -26.19
CA ILE A 163 -12.65 17.35 -27.23
C ILE A 163 -11.55 16.57 -26.49
N GLN A 164 -11.71 15.26 -26.33
CA GLN A 164 -10.63 14.42 -25.81
C GLN A 164 -9.56 14.39 -26.89
N ASN A 165 -8.64 15.37 -26.89
CA ASN A 165 -7.59 15.48 -27.90
C ASN A 165 -6.89 14.13 -28.09
N GLN A 166 -6.95 13.59 -29.31
CA GLN A 166 -6.29 12.34 -29.64
C GLN A 166 -4.79 12.60 -29.76
N PHE A 167 -3.97 11.57 -29.67
CA PHE A 167 -2.54 11.72 -29.92
C PHE A 167 -1.99 10.49 -30.64
N GLN A 168 -0.85 10.69 -31.30
CA GLN A 168 -0.08 9.61 -31.88
C GLN A 168 1.43 9.87 -31.75
N TYR A 169 2.18 8.78 -31.82
CA TYR A 169 3.64 8.77 -31.89
C TYR A 169 4.06 8.38 -33.30
N GLU A 170 4.75 9.30 -33.97
CA GLU A 170 5.21 9.14 -35.34
C GLU A 170 6.71 8.87 -35.37
N LEU A 171 7.13 7.93 -36.22
CA LEU A 171 8.55 7.59 -36.38
C LEU A 171 9.30 8.73 -37.06
N VAL A 172 10.37 9.20 -36.41
CA VAL A 172 11.33 10.12 -37.01
C VAL A 172 12.27 9.34 -37.94
N GLN A 173 12.64 9.94 -39.08
CA GLN A 173 13.50 9.29 -40.09
C GLN A 173 14.94 8.95 -39.61
N ASN A 174 15.36 9.44 -38.44
CA ASN A 174 16.75 9.35 -37.96
C ASN A 174 16.97 8.19 -36.98
N SER A 175 16.49 6.99 -37.32
CA SER A 175 16.79 5.79 -36.55
C SER A 175 18.28 5.44 -36.63
N ILE A 176 18.83 4.89 -35.55
CA ILE A 176 20.26 4.51 -35.50
C ILE A 176 20.39 3.02 -35.56
N LYS A 177 21.14 2.54 -36.55
CA LYS A 177 21.53 1.13 -36.63
C LYS A 177 22.36 0.73 -35.42
N GLN A 178 21.87 -0.26 -34.70
CA GLN A 178 22.44 -0.75 -33.47
C GLN A 178 22.24 -2.27 -33.42
N GLN A 179 23.24 -2.99 -33.91
CA GLN A 179 23.17 -4.45 -34.10
C GLN A 179 23.04 -5.23 -32.79
N GLU A 180 23.66 -4.70 -31.73
CA GLU A 180 23.62 -5.34 -30.43
C GLU A 180 22.32 -5.00 -29.69
N PRO A 181 21.69 -5.98 -29.01
CA PRO A 181 20.48 -5.74 -28.24
C PRO A 181 20.67 -4.65 -27.19
N CYS A 182 19.89 -3.59 -27.28
CA CYS A 182 19.82 -2.56 -26.25
C CYS A 182 18.59 -2.79 -25.39
N VAL A 183 18.83 -3.40 -24.22
CA VAL A 183 17.80 -3.96 -23.34
C VAL A 183 17.21 -2.90 -22.40
N ALA A 184 18.01 -1.88 -22.09
CA ALA A 184 17.61 -0.74 -21.30
C ALA A 184 17.90 0.56 -22.06
N ILE A 185 16.98 1.52 -21.99
CA ILE A 185 17.13 2.86 -22.53
C ILE A 185 16.64 3.84 -21.47
N ALA A 186 17.30 4.97 -21.30
CA ALA A 186 16.84 6.07 -20.45
C ALA A 186 17.26 7.42 -21.03
N THR A 187 16.50 8.46 -20.72
CA THR A 187 16.82 9.85 -21.09
C THR A 187 16.92 10.71 -19.85
N ASN A 188 17.74 11.76 -19.91
CA ASN A 188 17.71 12.80 -18.88
C ASN A 188 16.46 13.69 -19.05
N SER A 189 16.22 14.59 -18.09
CA SER A 189 14.98 15.37 -17.97
C SER A 189 14.63 16.23 -19.20
N ASP A 190 15.63 16.73 -19.91
CA ASP A 190 15.45 17.55 -21.13
C ASP A 190 15.64 16.74 -22.42
N CYS A 191 15.78 15.42 -22.30
CA CYS A 191 16.07 14.48 -23.36
C CYS A 191 17.38 14.73 -24.13
N SER A 192 18.25 15.66 -23.72
CA SER A 192 19.48 15.97 -24.45
C SER A 192 20.52 14.84 -24.43
N ILE A 193 20.43 13.92 -23.45
CA ILE A 193 21.28 12.74 -23.34
C ILE A 193 20.42 11.49 -23.26
N VAL A 194 20.80 10.49 -24.03
CA VAL A 194 20.20 9.15 -24.02
C VAL A 194 21.27 8.14 -23.68
N VAL A 195 20.98 7.26 -22.73
CA VAL A 195 21.84 6.10 -22.43
C VAL A 195 21.14 4.82 -22.84
N ALA A 196 21.88 3.92 -23.48
CA ALA A 196 21.37 2.62 -23.89
C ALA A 196 22.32 1.51 -23.43
N GLY A 197 21.78 0.53 -22.71
CA GLY A 197 22.50 -0.65 -22.23
C GLY A 197 22.51 -1.72 -23.31
N CYS A 198 23.59 -1.80 -24.08
CA CYS A 198 23.72 -2.68 -25.23
C CYS A 198 24.70 -3.83 -24.89
N LYS A 199 24.15 -5.02 -24.60
CA LYS A 199 24.87 -6.11 -23.92
C LYS A 199 25.54 -5.64 -22.63
N THR A 200 26.86 -5.71 -22.53
CA THR A 200 27.64 -5.38 -21.32
C THR A 200 28.00 -3.91 -21.24
N GLU A 201 27.81 -3.16 -22.32
CA GLU A 201 28.26 -1.78 -22.44
C GLU A 201 27.07 -0.83 -22.36
N ILE A 202 27.33 0.38 -21.86
CA ILE A 202 26.37 1.48 -21.92
C ILE A 202 26.89 2.47 -22.96
N LYS A 203 26.08 2.70 -23.98
CA LYS A 203 26.33 3.74 -24.99
C LYS A 203 25.63 5.01 -24.55
N VAL A 204 26.38 6.11 -24.51
CA VAL A 204 25.86 7.44 -24.25
C VAL A 204 25.74 8.18 -25.57
N PHE A 205 24.57 8.73 -25.83
CA PHE A 205 24.28 9.52 -27.01
C PHE A 205 23.87 10.94 -26.62
N GLU A 206 24.36 11.91 -27.36
CA GLU A 206 23.78 13.25 -27.41
C GLU A 206 22.57 13.23 -28.35
N PHE A 207 21.45 13.77 -27.91
CA PHE A 207 20.22 13.89 -28.69
C PHE A 207 19.94 15.35 -29.01
N LYS A 208 19.99 15.70 -30.29
CA LYS A 208 19.75 17.06 -30.75
C LYS A 208 19.03 17.04 -32.08
N GLN A 209 17.97 17.85 -32.20
CA GLN A 209 17.17 17.97 -33.43
C GLN A 209 16.71 16.60 -33.97
N ASP A 210 16.21 15.76 -33.08
CA ASP A 210 15.72 14.42 -33.40
C ASP A 210 16.79 13.48 -34.02
N VAL A 211 18.09 13.72 -33.75
CA VAL A 211 19.23 12.88 -34.15
C VAL A 211 20.02 12.46 -32.90
N LEU A 212 20.37 11.18 -32.76
CA LEU A 212 21.35 10.78 -31.74
C LEU A 212 22.77 10.67 -32.32
N THR A 213 23.74 11.14 -31.56
CA THR A 213 25.17 11.02 -31.89
C THR A 213 25.87 10.35 -30.71
N GLN A 214 26.57 9.23 -30.96
CA GLN A 214 27.26 8.52 -29.87
C GLN A 214 28.42 9.39 -29.36
N ALA A 215 28.36 9.75 -28.08
CA ALA A 215 29.35 10.61 -27.43
C ALA A 215 30.35 9.81 -26.59
N GLN A 216 29.90 8.71 -25.96
CA GLN A 216 30.75 7.92 -25.07
C GLN A 216 30.34 6.44 -25.04
N LEU A 217 31.29 5.57 -24.71
CA LEU A 217 31.09 4.16 -24.40
C LEU A 217 31.57 3.86 -22.98
N LEU A 218 30.77 3.13 -22.21
CA LEU A 218 31.04 2.79 -20.82
C LEU A 218 31.03 1.26 -20.66
N SER A 219 32.14 0.66 -20.23
CA SER A 219 32.34 -0.79 -20.24
C SER A 219 32.69 -1.36 -18.86
N GLU A 220 32.10 -0.82 -17.80
CA GLU A 220 32.35 -1.27 -16.42
C GLU A 220 31.55 -2.51 -16.01
N HIS A 221 30.43 -2.78 -16.68
CA HIS A 221 29.63 -3.97 -16.45
C HIS A 221 30.22 -5.17 -17.19
N THR A 222 30.11 -6.35 -16.58
CA THR A 222 30.66 -7.60 -17.13
C THR A 222 29.59 -8.51 -17.75
N LYS A 223 28.30 -8.16 -17.56
CA LYS A 223 27.13 -8.85 -18.12
C LYS A 223 26.07 -7.83 -18.54
N GLY A 224 24.96 -8.33 -19.07
CA GLY A 224 23.86 -7.55 -19.65
C GLY A 224 23.35 -6.42 -18.75
N VAL A 225 23.38 -5.18 -19.24
CA VAL A 225 22.76 -4.02 -18.57
C VAL A 225 21.26 -4.08 -18.81
N CYS A 226 20.50 -4.30 -17.74
CA CYS A 226 19.08 -4.64 -17.81
C CYS A 226 18.15 -3.48 -17.46
N THR A 227 18.65 -2.46 -16.77
CA THR A 227 17.86 -1.27 -16.40
C THR A 227 18.75 -0.05 -16.27
N LEU A 228 18.22 1.11 -16.68
CA LEU A 228 18.88 2.42 -16.65
C LEU A 228 17.86 3.45 -16.19
N ASN A 229 18.26 4.38 -15.32
CA ASN A 229 17.44 5.52 -14.91
C ASN A 229 18.32 6.75 -14.68
N PHE A 230 17.87 7.93 -15.12
CA PHE A 230 18.52 9.19 -14.77
C PHE A 230 18.05 9.72 -13.41
N MET A 231 18.97 10.38 -12.70
CA MET A 231 18.66 11.29 -11.61
C MET A 231 18.46 12.69 -12.23
N LYS A 232 17.30 13.29 -11.96
CA LYS A 232 16.80 14.51 -12.61
C LYS A 232 17.47 15.80 -12.10
N LYS A 233 18.05 15.80 -10.89
CA LYS A 233 18.67 16.96 -10.24
C LYS A 233 20.20 16.86 -10.17
N SER A 234 20.77 15.66 -10.02
CA SER A 234 22.20 15.48 -9.70
C SER A 234 23.15 15.31 -10.91
N ASN A 235 22.65 15.37 -12.15
CA ASN A 235 23.43 15.01 -13.36
C ASN A 235 24.10 13.62 -13.23
N GLN A 236 23.36 12.66 -12.67
CA GLN A 236 23.77 11.28 -12.51
C GLN A 236 22.81 10.35 -13.24
N PHE A 237 23.25 9.15 -13.55
CA PHE A 237 22.34 8.06 -13.87
C PHE A 237 22.80 6.78 -13.19
N ILE A 238 21.89 5.82 -13.09
CA ILE A 238 22.12 4.52 -12.48
C ILE A 238 21.90 3.42 -13.50
N SER A 239 22.71 2.37 -13.42
CA SER A 239 22.56 1.15 -14.21
C SER A 239 22.47 -0.07 -13.30
N GLY A 240 21.59 -1.01 -13.64
CA GLY A 240 21.50 -2.32 -13.02
C GLY A 240 21.78 -3.42 -14.06
N SER A 241 22.51 -4.46 -13.67
CA SER A 241 23.00 -5.47 -14.60
C SER A 241 22.86 -6.90 -14.07
N ASP A 242 22.91 -7.86 -15.00
CA ASP A 242 23.03 -9.30 -14.74
C ASP A 242 24.35 -9.70 -14.04
N ASP A 243 25.31 -8.77 -13.92
CA ASP A 243 26.54 -8.98 -13.14
C ASP A 243 26.39 -8.73 -11.64
N ASN A 244 25.14 -8.50 -11.20
CA ASN A 244 24.74 -8.28 -9.82
C ASN A 244 25.12 -6.89 -9.28
N LEU A 245 25.61 -5.99 -10.13
CA LEU A 245 25.98 -4.64 -9.73
C LEU A 245 24.89 -3.63 -10.10
N ILE A 246 24.73 -2.66 -9.21
CA ILE A 246 24.19 -1.34 -9.56
C ILE A 246 25.39 -0.39 -9.66
N ILE A 247 25.51 0.39 -10.73
CA ILE A 247 26.57 1.40 -10.86
C ILE A 247 25.94 2.78 -10.90
N ILE A 248 26.49 3.68 -10.09
CA ILE A 248 26.19 5.12 -10.09
C ILE A 248 27.19 5.81 -11.00
N TRP A 249 26.70 6.50 -12.01
CA TRP A 249 27.48 7.24 -12.99
C TRP A 249 27.34 8.74 -12.76
N SER A 250 28.44 9.46 -12.82
CA SER A 250 28.44 10.93 -12.74
C SER A 250 29.38 11.55 -13.76
N MET A 251 29.13 12.81 -14.08
CA MET A 251 30.01 13.60 -14.94
C MET A 251 31.23 14.07 -14.14
N ASN A 252 32.43 13.83 -14.69
CA ASN A 252 33.66 14.42 -14.16
C ASN A 252 33.83 15.89 -14.63
N GLN A 253 34.93 16.53 -14.20
CA GLN A 253 35.23 17.93 -14.57
C GLN A 253 35.43 18.15 -16.08
N SER A 254 35.63 17.09 -16.87
CA SER A 254 35.79 17.12 -18.32
C SER A 254 34.50 16.76 -19.07
N ASN A 255 33.34 16.77 -18.40
CA ASN A 255 32.04 16.37 -18.96
C ASN A 255 32.03 14.96 -19.55
N GLN A 256 32.73 14.02 -18.90
CA GLN A 256 32.67 12.60 -19.23
C GLN A 256 32.00 11.82 -18.12
N TRP A 257 31.15 10.87 -18.50
CA TRP A 257 30.53 9.94 -17.57
C TRP A 257 31.58 8.98 -17.02
N VAL A 258 31.67 8.89 -15.71
CA VAL A 258 32.59 7.97 -15.01
C VAL A 258 31.83 7.19 -13.95
N CYS A 259 32.31 5.98 -13.65
CA CYS A 259 31.79 5.19 -12.53
C CYS A 259 32.17 5.88 -11.22
N GLN A 260 31.16 6.38 -10.50
CA GLN A 260 31.34 6.99 -9.18
C GLN A 260 31.31 5.96 -8.07
N GLN A 261 30.39 5.00 -8.14
CA GLN A 261 30.20 3.99 -7.10
C GLN A 261 29.60 2.71 -7.67
N LYS A 262 30.07 1.56 -7.21
CA LYS A 262 29.46 0.23 -7.48
C LYS A 262 28.76 -0.26 -6.22
N LEU A 263 27.51 -0.69 -6.34
CA LEU A 263 26.71 -1.28 -5.26
C LEU A 263 26.60 -2.78 -5.53
N ASN A 264 27.14 -3.60 -4.62
CA ASN A 264 27.42 -5.02 -4.86
C ASN A 264 26.79 -5.97 -3.82
N GLU A 265 25.69 -5.56 -3.19
CA GLU A 265 24.99 -6.38 -2.18
C GLU A 265 23.98 -7.38 -2.79
N HIS A 266 23.53 -7.17 -4.03
CA HIS A 266 22.69 -8.16 -4.71
C HIS A 266 23.52 -9.38 -5.09
N THR A 267 22.91 -10.57 -5.03
CA THR A 267 23.61 -11.84 -5.33
C THR A 267 23.29 -12.39 -6.73
N LYS A 268 22.33 -11.76 -7.42
CA LYS A 268 21.94 -12.05 -8.81
C LYS A 268 21.54 -10.77 -9.54
N GLY A 269 21.30 -10.89 -10.85
CA GLY A 269 21.01 -9.76 -11.75
C GLY A 269 19.89 -8.82 -11.29
N ILE A 270 20.05 -7.53 -11.58
CA ILE A 270 19.11 -6.46 -11.26
C ILE A 270 18.26 -6.19 -12.50
N TYR A 271 16.93 -6.29 -12.37
CA TYR A 271 16.01 -6.16 -13.51
C TYR A 271 15.10 -4.93 -13.47
N CYS A 272 14.96 -4.29 -12.32
CA CYS A 272 14.20 -3.06 -12.20
C CYS A 272 14.79 -2.15 -11.12
N LEU A 273 14.76 -0.85 -11.40
CA LEU A 273 15.19 0.23 -10.52
C LEU A 273 14.14 1.33 -10.53
N VAL A 274 13.89 1.93 -9.37
CA VAL A 274 13.16 3.19 -9.24
C VAL A 274 13.89 4.15 -8.29
N LEU A 275 13.76 5.44 -8.56
CA LEU A 275 14.30 6.53 -7.75
C LEU A 275 13.13 7.32 -7.15
N ASN A 276 13.33 7.88 -5.97
CA ASN A 276 12.39 8.87 -5.46
C ASN A 276 12.68 10.28 -6.01
N ASN A 277 11.71 11.18 -5.91
CA ASN A 277 11.83 12.56 -6.39
C ASN A 277 12.92 13.37 -5.69
N ASN A 278 13.34 12.97 -4.48
CA ASN A 278 14.43 13.63 -3.75
C ASN A 278 15.82 13.15 -4.16
N GLU A 279 15.92 12.07 -4.95
CA GLU A 279 17.17 11.46 -5.41
C GLU A 279 18.10 11.00 -4.27
N ASP A 280 17.51 10.67 -3.12
CA ASP A 280 18.20 10.15 -1.95
C ASP A 280 17.86 8.69 -1.66
N LEU A 281 16.91 8.10 -2.41
CA LEU A 281 16.51 6.70 -2.34
C LEU A 281 16.52 6.03 -3.72
N ILE A 282 17.26 4.92 -3.83
CA ILE A 282 17.14 3.95 -4.92
C ILE A 282 16.43 2.71 -4.37
N ILE A 283 15.55 2.12 -5.16
CA ILE A 283 14.92 0.84 -4.86
C ILE A 283 15.19 -0.11 -6.02
N SER A 284 15.72 -1.29 -5.73
CA SER A 284 16.11 -2.28 -6.74
C SER A 284 15.40 -3.61 -6.53
N GLY A 285 14.98 -4.23 -7.63
CA GLY A 285 14.41 -5.58 -7.66
C GLY A 285 15.30 -6.52 -8.47
N SER A 286 15.55 -7.71 -7.93
CA SER A 286 16.55 -8.63 -8.45
C SER A 286 16.03 -10.06 -8.68
N CYS A 287 16.75 -10.78 -9.52
CA CYS A 287 16.70 -12.24 -9.69
C CYS A 287 17.04 -13.00 -8.39
N ASP A 288 17.67 -12.35 -7.41
CA ASP A 288 17.90 -12.91 -6.09
C ASP A 288 16.66 -12.91 -5.20
N LYS A 289 15.52 -12.45 -5.74
CA LYS A 289 14.19 -12.43 -5.11
C LYS A 289 14.06 -11.37 -4.01
N THR A 290 15.03 -10.46 -3.90
CA THR A 290 15.02 -9.41 -2.90
C THR A 290 14.74 -8.05 -3.51
N ILE A 291 14.09 -7.18 -2.71
CA ILE A 291 14.02 -5.75 -2.96
C ILE A 291 14.99 -5.07 -2.01
N LYS A 292 15.91 -4.26 -2.52
CA LYS A 292 16.85 -3.49 -1.70
C LYS A 292 16.58 -2.01 -1.79
N PHE A 293 16.69 -1.34 -0.65
CA PHE A 293 16.52 0.10 -0.50
C PHE A 293 17.88 0.71 -0.18
N TRP A 294 18.34 1.62 -1.02
CA TRP A 294 19.66 2.24 -0.93
C TRP A 294 19.49 3.71 -0.63
N MET A 295 20.10 4.19 0.45
CA MET A 295 20.07 5.61 0.82
C MET A 295 21.42 6.24 0.55
N ASN A 296 21.40 7.48 0.09
CA ASN A 296 22.61 8.28 -0.06
C ASN A 296 22.93 9.06 1.23
N LYS A 297 23.84 8.53 2.06
CA LYS A 297 24.29 9.17 3.31
C LYS A 297 25.82 9.23 3.31
N ASN A 298 26.38 10.12 2.50
CA ASN A 298 27.82 10.19 2.15
C ASN A 298 28.29 9.02 1.26
N GLY A 299 27.42 8.60 0.35
CA GLY A 299 27.58 7.40 -0.45
C GLY A 299 26.31 6.54 -0.38
N TRP A 300 26.06 5.81 -1.45
CA TRP A 300 24.91 4.93 -1.55
C TRP A 300 25.15 3.64 -0.76
N LEU A 301 24.29 3.33 0.20
CA LEU A 301 24.41 2.14 1.03
C LEU A 301 23.05 1.46 1.14
N CYS A 302 23.05 0.12 1.08
CA CYS A 302 21.85 -0.67 1.33
C CYS A 302 21.43 -0.48 2.80
N GLN A 303 20.25 0.10 3.04
CA GLN A 303 19.70 0.29 4.38
C GLN A 303 18.71 -0.80 4.75
N GLN A 304 18.04 -1.39 3.76
CA GLN A 304 17.01 -2.38 4.01
C GLN A 304 16.91 -3.38 2.86
N THR A 305 16.54 -4.62 3.20
CA THR A 305 16.24 -5.69 2.25
C THR A 305 14.89 -6.33 2.60
N ILE A 306 14.00 -6.44 1.62
CA ILE A 306 12.73 -7.18 1.71
C ILE A 306 12.90 -8.52 0.99
N THR A 307 12.46 -9.61 1.62
CA THR A 307 12.67 -11.00 1.16
C THR A 307 11.38 -11.78 0.94
N ASP A 308 10.25 -11.07 0.87
CA ASP A 308 8.92 -11.65 0.77
C ASP A 308 8.61 -12.30 -0.60
N HIS A 309 9.30 -11.87 -1.66
CA HIS A 309 9.22 -12.50 -2.97
C HIS A 309 9.92 -13.86 -2.96
N THR A 310 9.32 -14.84 -3.65
CA THR A 310 9.88 -16.20 -3.78
C THR A 310 10.43 -16.48 -5.19
N GLY A 311 10.32 -15.51 -6.09
CA GLY A 311 10.77 -15.54 -7.49
C GLY A 311 11.40 -14.23 -7.93
N THR A 312 11.95 -14.22 -9.14
CA THR A 312 12.59 -13.05 -9.75
C THR A 312 11.64 -11.86 -9.81
N ILE A 313 12.13 -10.68 -9.45
CA ILE A 313 11.39 -9.43 -9.49
C ILE A 313 11.69 -8.72 -10.81
N TYR A 314 10.65 -8.31 -11.54
CA TYR A 314 10.77 -7.70 -12.86
C TYR A 314 10.20 -6.28 -12.94
N GLY A 315 9.22 -5.96 -12.09
CA GLY A 315 8.58 -4.65 -12.07
C GLY A 315 8.66 -4.01 -10.70
N LEU A 316 8.96 -2.71 -10.68
CA LEU A 316 8.87 -1.83 -9.52
C LEU A 316 8.22 -0.51 -9.92
N SER A 317 7.40 0.06 -9.04
CA SER A 317 6.85 1.40 -9.23
C SER A 317 6.64 2.08 -7.87
N LEU A 318 7.04 3.35 -7.76
CA LEU A 318 6.86 4.19 -6.59
C LEU A 318 5.66 5.13 -6.84
N ASN A 319 4.77 5.28 -5.85
CA ASN A 319 3.58 6.12 -6.01
C ASN A 319 3.91 7.63 -6.00
N GLN A 320 2.91 8.47 -6.26
CA GLN A 320 3.10 9.92 -6.38
C GLN A 320 3.57 10.57 -5.07
N GLN A 321 3.05 10.11 -3.92
CA GLN A 321 3.47 10.54 -2.58
C GLN A 321 4.85 10.03 -2.15
N GLN A 322 5.46 9.12 -2.92
CA GLN A 322 6.78 8.56 -2.64
C GLN A 322 6.86 7.73 -1.35
N ASN A 323 5.72 7.24 -0.85
CA ASN A 323 5.60 6.46 0.38
C ASN A 323 5.14 5.02 0.16
N LYS A 324 4.76 4.63 -1.07
CA LYS A 324 4.39 3.26 -1.42
C LYS A 324 5.11 2.78 -2.66
N VAL A 325 5.57 1.55 -2.59
CA VAL A 325 6.19 0.80 -3.69
C VAL A 325 5.33 -0.40 -4.00
N ILE A 326 5.16 -0.68 -5.28
CA ILE A 326 4.62 -1.95 -5.76
C ILE A 326 5.68 -2.72 -6.50
N SER A 327 5.65 -4.04 -6.35
CA SER A 327 6.57 -4.95 -7.02
C SER A 327 5.85 -6.16 -7.58
N CYS A 328 6.31 -6.67 -8.73
CA CYS A 328 5.80 -7.92 -9.30
C CYS A 328 6.93 -8.75 -9.91
N GLY A 329 6.65 -10.05 -10.05
CA GLY A 329 7.68 -10.98 -10.48
C GLY A 329 7.14 -12.35 -10.90
N TYR A 330 8.09 -13.28 -11.03
CA TYR A 330 7.85 -14.64 -11.50
C TYR A 330 7.01 -15.49 -10.52
N ASP A 331 6.96 -15.11 -9.25
CA ASP A 331 6.25 -15.83 -8.19
C ASP A 331 4.73 -15.58 -8.17
N LYS A 332 4.21 -14.81 -9.13
CA LYS A 332 2.78 -14.49 -9.24
C LYS A 332 2.25 -13.76 -8.01
N GLN A 333 3.11 -12.93 -7.40
CA GLN A 333 2.71 -12.02 -6.34
C GLN A 333 2.95 -10.58 -6.75
N ILE A 334 2.03 -9.71 -6.35
CA ILE A 334 2.25 -8.27 -6.28
C ILE A 334 2.38 -7.92 -4.80
N LEU A 335 3.50 -7.31 -4.41
CA LEU A 335 3.65 -6.76 -3.07
C LEU A 335 3.30 -5.29 -3.08
N ILE A 336 2.57 -4.84 -2.07
CA ILE A 336 2.39 -3.43 -1.74
C ILE A 336 3.24 -3.16 -0.50
N ILE A 337 4.17 -2.24 -0.62
CA ILE A 337 5.16 -1.92 0.40
C ILE A 337 4.98 -0.45 0.76
N GLU A 338 4.80 -0.14 2.04
CA GLU A 338 4.60 1.23 2.52
C GLU A 338 5.73 1.63 3.46
N GLN A 339 6.18 2.87 3.36
CA GLN A 339 7.15 3.43 4.27
C GLN A 339 6.48 3.82 5.59
N SER A 340 6.94 3.23 6.68
CA SER A 340 6.57 3.57 8.05
C SER A 340 6.96 5.01 8.38
N GLN A 341 5.99 5.78 8.89
CA GLN A 341 6.20 7.16 9.30
C GLN A 341 7.08 7.31 10.54
N GLN A 342 7.23 6.25 11.35
CA GLN A 342 7.91 6.34 12.65
C GLN A 342 9.42 6.12 12.53
N ASP A 343 9.84 5.19 11.69
CA ASP A 343 11.23 4.73 11.59
C ASP A 343 11.78 4.73 10.16
N SER A 344 10.99 5.22 9.19
CA SER A 344 11.34 5.26 7.76
C SER A 344 11.63 3.89 7.13
N GLN A 345 11.26 2.78 7.81
CA GLN A 345 11.38 1.44 7.26
C GLN A 345 10.26 1.14 6.27
N TRP A 346 10.56 0.36 5.24
CA TRP A 346 9.60 -0.11 4.26
C TRP A 346 8.99 -1.43 4.70
N ILE A 347 7.67 -1.55 4.73
CA ILE A 347 6.98 -2.74 5.25
C ILE A 347 6.01 -3.24 4.20
N VAL A 348 6.01 -4.55 3.96
CA VAL A 348 5.00 -5.19 3.10
C VAL A 348 3.65 -5.14 3.81
N ILE A 349 2.74 -4.30 3.34
CA ILE A 349 1.40 -4.12 3.92
C ILE A 349 0.35 -5.03 3.28
N GLN A 350 0.62 -5.50 2.05
CA GLN A 350 -0.30 -6.38 1.33
C GLN A 350 0.44 -7.26 0.34
N LYS A 351 -0.02 -8.51 0.21
CA LYS A 351 0.40 -9.44 -0.85
C LYS A 351 -0.83 -9.82 -1.68
N ILE A 352 -0.78 -9.55 -2.97
CA ILE A 352 -1.85 -9.89 -3.91
C ILE A 352 -1.36 -11.06 -4.76
N LYS A 353 -2.05 -12.19 -4.69
CA LYS A 353 -1.78 -13.33 -5.56
C LYS A 353 -2.48 -13.12 -6.90
N VAL A 354 -1.75 -13.28 -7.99
CA VAL A 354 -2.27 -13.22 -9.36
C VAL A 354 -2.24 -14.61 -10.02
N GLU A 355 -3.06 -14.83 -11.03
CA GLU A 355 -3.20 -16.12 -11.70
C GLU A 355 -1.99 -16.44 -12.58
N THR A 356 -1.53 -15.43 -13.31
CA THR A 356 -0.33 -15.44 -14.15
C THR A 356 0.68 -14.44 -13.60
N ASN A 357 1.96 -14.73 -13.81
CA ASN A 357 3.01 -13.75 -13.50
C ASN A 357 2.92 -12.57 -14.48
N GLY A 358 3.64 -11.52 -14.17
CA GLY A 358 3.73 -10.35 -15.03
C GLY A 358 5.02 -9.60 -14.74
N SER A 359 5.56 -8.96 -15.76
CA SER A 359 6.78 -8.16 -15.61
C SER A 359 6.54 -6.66 -15.48
N ARG A 360 5.29 -6.21 -15.64
CA ARG A 360 4.94 -4.80 -15.82
C ARG A 360 3.84 -4.39 -14.86
N LEU A 361 4.13 -3.34 -14.09
CA LEU A 361 3.17 -2.63 -13.29
C LEU A 361 3.56 -1.16 -13.20
N CYS A 362 2.58 -0.31 -12.91
CA CYS A 362 2.83 1.12 -12.73
C CYS A 362 1.72 1.75 -11.90
N PHE A 363 2.09 2.55 -10.90
CA PHE A 363 1.15 3.48 -10.28
C PHE A 363 0.69 4.51 -11.30
N ILE A 364 -0.63 4.73 -11.35
CA ILE A 364 -1.25 5.82 -12.11
C ILE A 364 -1.43 7.05 -11.20
N ASN A 365 -1.71 6.79 -9.92
CA ASN A 365 -1.73 7.77 -8.84
C ASN A 365 -1.57 7.04 -7.49
N ASP A 366 -1.75 7.72 -6.37
CA ASP A 366 -1.58 7.14 -5.01
C ASP A 366 -2.58 6.05 -4.64
N ASN A 367 -3.67 5.91 -5.38
CA ASN A 367 -4.80 5.04 -5.09
C ASN A 367 -5.02 3.98 -6.17
N VAL A 368 -4.34 4.10 -7.32
CA VAL A 368 -4.59 3.27 -8.50
C VAL A 368 -3.27 2.84 -9.10
N PHE A 369 -3.13 1.55 -9.37
CA PHE A 369 -2.05 1.04 -10.19
C PHE A 369 -2.56 0.04 -11.22
N THR A 370 -1.75 -0.16 -12.26
CA THR A 370 -2.00 -1.14 -13.31
C THR A 370 -0.98 -2.26 -13.22
N PHE A 371 -1.39 -3.45 -13.65
CA PHE A 371 -0.55 -4.63 -13.78
C PHE A 371 -0.88 -5.31 -15.10
N GLN A 372 0.15 -5.62 -15.89
CA GLN A 372 0.00 -6.37 -17.13
C GLN A 372 0.44 -7.82 -16.89
N PRO A 373 -0.49 -8.78 -16.84
CA PRO A 373 -0.15 -10.19 -16.80
C PRO A 373 0.46 -10.64 -18.13
N ASP A 374 1.42 -11.56 -18.06
CA ASP A 374 2.09 -12.10 -19.25
C ASP A 374 1.10 -12.84 -20.14
N SER A 375 1.20 -12.62 -21.45
CA SER A 375 0.39 -13.26 -22.50
C SER A 375 -1.13 -13.08 -22.34
N SER A 376 -1.56 -12.01 -21.67
CA SER A 376 -2.96 -11.64 -21.48
C SER A 376 -3.35 -10.43 -22.32
N GLU A 377 -4.54 -10.45 -22.91
CA GLU A 377 -5.15 -9.26 -23.54
C GLU A 377 -5.80 -8.30 -22.53
N GLN A 378 -5.86 -8.70 -21.26
CA GLN A 378 -6.46 -7.92 -20.18
C GLN A 378 -5.36 -7.37 -19.28
N MET A 379 -5.19 -6.05 -19.30
CA MET A 379 -4.43 -5.33 -18.30
C MET A 379 -5.32 -5.11 -17.07
N HIS A 380 -4.83 -5.51 -15.90
CA HIS A 380 -5.57 -5.38 -14.66
C HIS A 380 -5.38 -3.97 -14.08
N VAL A 381 -6.45 -3.42 -13.50
CA VAL A 381 -6.37 -2.20 -12.70
C VAL A 381 -6.77 -2.53 -11.26
N TYR A 382 -5.94 -2.04 -10.33
CA TYR A 382 -6.12 -2.20 -8.91
C TYR A 382 -6.35 -0.83 -8.28
N GLU A 383 -7.38 -0.74 -7.45
CA GLU A 383 -7.74 0.47 -6.73
C GLU A 383 -7.77 0.20 -5.23
N ILE A 384 -7.36 1.17 -4.43
CA ILE A 384 -7.43 1.06 -2.98
C ILE A 384 -8.90 1.12 -2.53
N ASN A 385 -9.30 0.14 -1.73
CA ASN A 385 -10.58 0.15 -1.05
C ASN A 385 -10.47 1.03 0.20
N ASP A 386 -11.31 2.07 0.28
CA ASP A 386 -11.23 3.05 1.36
C ASP A 386 -11.54 2.51 2.74
N THR A 387 -12.32 1.43 2.84
CA THR A 387 -12.75 0.84 4.10
C THR A 387 -11.65 0.01 4.75
N ASN A 388 -10.97 -0.85 3.99
CA ASN A 388 -9.95 -1.75 4.51
C ASN A 388 -8.50 -1.34 4.16
N LYS A 389 -8.33 -0.27 3.37
CA LYS A 389 -7.05 0.27 2.90
C LYS A 389 -6.19 -0.74 2.14
N GLN A 390 -6.83 -1.71 1.48
CA GLN A 390 -6.19 -2.70 0.61
C GLN A 390 -6.51 -2.44 -0.85
N TYR A 391 -5.55 -2.70 -1.73
CA TYR A 391 -5.74 -2.66 -3.17
C TYR A 391 -6.48 -3.90 -3.65
N LEU A 392 -7.54 -3.70 -4.43
CA LEU A 392 -8.35 -4.77 -5.02
C LEU A 392 -8.42 -4.57 -6.53
N LYS A 393 -8.44 -5.67 -7.28
CA LYS A 393 -8.67 -5.62 -8.73
C LYS A 393 -10.10 -5.13 -8.96
N THR A 394 -10.26 -3.99 -9.63
CA THR A 394 -11.58 -3.36 -9.87
C THR A 394 -12.05 -3.49 -11.31
N LYS A 395 -11.13 -3.53 -12.28
CA LYS A 395 -11.45 -3.57 -13.71
C LYS A 395 -10.34 -4.20 -14.54
N ASP A 396 -10.74 -4.64 -15.72
CA ASP A 396 -9.87 -5.11 -16.79
C ASP A 396 -9.94 -4.16 -17.98
N VAL A 397 -8.79 -3.79 -18.51
CA VAL A 397 -8.65 -2.95 -19.71
C VAL A 397 -8.12 -3.83 -20.83
N LEU A 398 -8.91 -3.97 -21.89
CA LEU A 398 -8.47 -4.69 -23.08
C LEU A 398 -7.32 -3.94 -23.75
N VAL A 399 -6.25 -4.66 -24.09
CA VAL A 399 -5.06 -4.14 -24.77
C VAL A 399 -4.66 -5.07 -25.91
N LYS A 400 -3.99 -4.54 -26.95
CA LYS A 400 -3.40 -5.43 -27.97
C LYS A 400 -2.29 -6.25 -27.33
N TYR A 401 -2.24 -7.53 -27.69
CA TYR A 401 -1.30 -8.48 -27.12
C TYR A 401 -0.83 -9.48 -28.17
N SER A 402 0.29 -10.11 -27.87
CA SER A 402 0.67 -11.40 -28.45
C SER A 402 1.25 -12.25 -27.32
N LYS A 403 1.72 -13.47 -27.63
CA LYS A 403 2.51 -14.24 -26.66
C LYS A 403 3.62 -13.35 -26.11
N ASP A 404 3.64 -13.15 -24.79
CA ASP A 404 4.52 -12.15 -24.20
C ASP A 404 5.95 -12.66 -24.19
N GLY A 405 6.87 -11.74 -24.46
CA GLY A 405 8.31 -11.95 -24.46
C GLY A 405 8.98 -11.04 -23.45
N TYR A 406 10.27 -11.24 -23.22
CA TYR A 406 11.20 -10.47 -22.38
C TYR A 406 10.67 -9.33 -21.51
N SER A 407 11.01 -9.41 -20.22
CA SER A 407 10.43 -8.66 -19.11
C SER A 407 10.87 -7.19 -18.99
N LEU A 408 11.88 -6.74 -19.73
CA LEU A 408 12.68 -5.54 -19.38
C LEU A 408 12.23 -4.22 -20.02
N PHE A 409 11.08 -4.20 -20.70
CA PHE A 409 10.41 -2.95 -21.10
C PHE A 409 9.47 -2.52 -19.96
N PRO A 410 9.76 -1.41 -19.24
CA PRO A 410 8.95 -0.95 -18.11
C PRO A 410 7.60 -0.38 -18.54
N GLN A 411 6.60 -0.50 -17.68
CA GLN A 411 5.36 0.25 -17.82
C GLN A 411 5.56 1.65 -17.20
N GLN A 412 5.23 2.71 -17.94
CA GLN A 412 5.46 4.09 -17.52
C GLN A 412 4.19 4.92 -17.66
N HIS A 413 3.88 5.73 -16.64
CA HIS A 413 2.80 6.70 -16.67
C HIS A 413 3.34 8.13 -16.60
N ILE A 414 2.96 8.95 -17.59
CA ILE A 414 3.30 10.36 -17.67
C ILE A 414 2.04 11.15 -17.33
N LYS A 415 1.94 11.55 -16.06
CA LYS A 415 0.76 12.25 -15.53
C LYS A 415 0.46 13.56 -16.26
N SER A 416 1.48 14.33 -16.66
CA SER A 416 1.31 15.60 -17.38
C SER A 416 0.63 15.46 -18.74
N LYS A 417 0.73 14.29 -19.38
CA LYS A 417 0.06 13.95 -20.66
C LYS A 417 -1.08 12.95 -20.49
N TRP A 418 -1.36 12.52 -19.26
CA TRP A 418 -2.26 11.41 -18.95
C TRP A 418 -1.98 10.15 -19.80
N LEU A 419 -0.71 9.82 -19.99
CA LEU A 419 -0.29 8.77 -20.91
C LEU A 419 0.29 7.58 -20.16
N LEU A 420 -0.23 6.39 -20.44
CA LEU A 420 0.33 5.12 -19.99
C LEU A 420 0.91 4.35 -21.20
N VAL A 421 2.17 3.97 -21.10
CA VAL A 421 2.83 3.08 -22.07
C VAL A 421 2.84 1.67 -21.50
N ASN A 422 2.27 0.73 -22.24
CA ASN A 422 2.19 -0.68 -21.86
C ASN A 422 2.66 -1.59 -23.01
N LYS A 423 3.86 -2.15 -22.88
CA LYS A 423 4.36 -3.19 -23.79
C LYS A 423 3.71 -4.53 -23.46
N ASN A 424 3.18 -5.20 -24.47
CA ASN A 424 2.55 -6.51 -24.32
C ASN A 424 2.79 -7.35 -25.58
N GLY A 425 3.70 -8.32 -25.50
CA GLY A 425 4.14 -9.10 -26.65
C GLY A 425 4.86 -8.25 -27.70
N ILE A 426 4.40 -8.27 -28.94
CA ILE A 426 4.95 -7.46 -30.05
C ILE A 426 4.37 -6.04 -30.11
N TYR A 427 3.47 -5.68 -29.20
CA TYR A 427 2.77 -4.40 -29.21
C TYR A 427 3.30 -3.47 -28.12
N VAL A 428 3.39 -2.18 -28.45
CA VAL A 428 3.44 -1.09 -27.48
C VAL A 428 2.10 -0.38 -27.53
N ASN A 429 1.31 -0.54 -26.48
CA ASN A 429 0.01 0.12 -26.33
C ASN A 429 0.21 1.48 -25.65
N LEU A 430 -0.28 2.53 -26.31
CA LEU A 430 -0.29 3.90 -25.81
C LEU A 430 -1.72 4.23 -25.38
N ILE A 431 -1.90 4.32 -24.07
CA ILE A 431 -3.21 4.34 -23.43
C ILE A 431 -3.38 5.71 -22.78
N LYS A 432 -4.41 6.44 -23.19
CA LYS A 432 -4.83 7.68 -22.54
C LYS A 432 -5.58 7.33 -21.26
N THR A 433 -5.20 8.00 -20.19
CA THR A 433 -5.82 7.97 -18.87
C THR A 433 -6.53 9.29 -18.61
N ASN A 434 -7.33 9.39 -17.57
CA ASN A 434 -7.90 10.67 -17.11
C ASN A 434 -8.13 10.65 -15.59
N GLU A 435 -8.61 11.78 -15.05
CA GLU A 435 -8.94 11.92 -13.63
C GLU A 435 -10.02 10.93 -13.17
N ASN A 436 -10.93 10.56 -14.08
CA ASN A 436 -11.98 9.57 -13.84
C ASN A 436 -11.47 8.11 -13.91
N GLN A 437 -10.15 7.91 -14.08
CA GLN A 437 -9.52 6.60 -14.16
C GLN A 437 -10.07 5.73 -15.31
N GLU A 438 -10.46 6.38 -16.40
CA GLU A 438 -10.78 5.70 -17.65
C GLU A 438 -9.50 5.43 -18.43
N PHE A 439 -9.49 4.32 -19.15
CA PHE A 439 -8.35 3.89 -19.95
C PHE A 439 -8.83 3.71 -21.39
N SER A 440 -8.25 4.46 -22.33
CA SER A 440 -8.56 4.35 -23.75
C SER A 440 -7.29 4.18 -24.57
N ILE A 441 -7.21 3.11 -25.35
CA ILE A 441 -6.08 2.92 -26.27
C ILE A 441 -6.20 3.97 -27.38
N GLN A 442 -5.18 4.81 -27.53
CA GLN A 442 -5.10 5.79 -28.61
C GLN A 442 -4.31 5.24 -29.80
N GLN A 443 -3.26 4.47 -29.51
CA GLN A 443 -2.41 3.87 -30.53
C GLN A 443 -1.83 2.55 -30.01
N SER A 444 -1.76 1.54 -30.88
CA SER A 444 -0.99 0.31 -30.64
C SER A 444 0.04 0.16 -31.74
N ILE A 445 1.32 0.33 -31.40
CA ILE A 445 2.41 0.17 -32.35
C ILE A 445 2.80 -1.30 -32.37
N GLN A 446 2.74 -1.93 -33.54
CA GLN A 446 3.13 -3.32 -33.75
C GLN A 446 4.58 -3.41 -34.23
N PHE A 447 5.36 -4.29 -33.62
CA PHE A 447 6.72 -4.64 -34.01
C PHE A 447 6.77 -6.06 -34.58
N GLY A 448 7.87 -6.39 -35.27
CA GLY A 448 8.04 -7.71 -35.88
C GLY A 448 8.45 -8.82 -34.89
N SER A 449 8.88 -8.46 -33.67
CA SER A 449 9.34 -9.38 -32.63
C SER A 449 8.97 -8.88 -31.24
N ALA A 450 8.81 -9.82 -30.29
CA ALA A 450 8.61 -9.50 -28.88
C ALA A 450 9.94 -9.18 -28.15
N TYR A 451 11.08 -9.37 -28.84
CA TYR A 451 12.39 -8.88 -28.41
C TYR A 451 12.48 -7.39 -28.70
N LEU A 452 11.79 -6.64 -27.83
CA LEU A 452 11.46 -5.25 -27.94
C LEU A 452 11.67 -4.58 -26.59
N PHE A 453 12.47 -3.53 -26.58
CA PHE A 453 12.80 -2.73 -25.41
C PHE A 453 12.55 -1.26 -25.71
N GLY A 454 12.40 -0.45 -24.68
CA GLY A 454 12.14 0.95 -24.89
C GLY A 454 11.95 1.72 -23.61
N HIS A 455 11.75 3.02 -23.81
CA HIS A 455 11.58 4.01 -22.78
C HIS A 455 10.75 5.16 -23.33
N LEU A 456 9.82 5.65 -22.53
CA LEU A 456 9.16 6.91 -22.76
C LEU A 456 9.89 8.00 -21.97
N SER A 457 10.22 9.12 -22.62
CA SER A 457 10.84 10.27 -21.96
C SER A 457 9.97 10.81 -20.82
N ASP A 458 10.60 11.45 -19.85
CA ASP A 458 9.93 11.98 -18.65
C ASP A 458 8.81 12.99 -18.93
N ASP A 459 8.96 13.77 -20.00
CA ASP A 459 7.94 14.71 -20.48
C ASP A 459 6.89 14.05 -21.40
N GLY A 460 7.11 12.77 -21.75
CA GLY A 460 6.33 12.00 -22.71
C GLY A 460 6.43 12.51 -24.14
N GLN A 461 7.42 13.32 -24.50
CA GLN A 461 7.54 13.83 -25.87
C GLN A 461 8.09 12.78 -26.84
N PHE A 462 8.93 11.85 -26.36
CA PHE A 462 9.61 10.87 -27.19
C PHE A 462 9.44 9.46 -26.65
N LEU A 463 9.05 8.55 -27.53
CA LEU A 463 9.10 7.10 -27.31
C LEU A 463 10.30 6.54 -28.05
N MET A 464 11.29 6.05 -27.31
CA MET A 464 12.48 5.43 -27.86
C MET A 464 12.38 3.92 -27.72
N THR A 465 12.58 3.19 -28.80
CA THR A 465 12.47 1.72 -28.82
C THR A 465 13.62 1.08 -29.57
N TRP A 466 14.05 -0.10 -29.14
CA TRP A 466 14.90 -0.98 -29.91
C TRP A 466 14.20 -2.31 -30.13
N ASP A 467 14.25 -2.85 -31.35
CA ASP A 467 13.69 -4.15 -31.69
C ASP A 467 14.65 -5.00 -32.54
N ASP A 468 14.56 -6.32 -32.38
CA ASP A 468 15.46 -7.30 -33.02
C ASP A 468 15.36 -7.38 -34.53
N ILE A 469 14.22 -6.98 -35.10
CA ILE A 469 13.99 -7.09 -36.55
C ILE A 469 14.63 -5.90 -37.26
N SER A 470 14.38 -4.68 -36.76
CA SER A 470 15.01 -3.47 -37.32
C SER A 470 16.49 -3.37 -36.95
N LYS A 471 16.85 -3.86 -35.75
CA LYS A 471 18.14 -3.63 -35.08
C LYS A 471 18.49 -2.16 -35.06
N GLU A 472 17.51 -1.34 -34.73
CA GLU A 472 17.63 0.11 -34.68
C GLU A 472 17.11 0.64 -33.35
N ILE A 473 17.76 1.69 -32.85
CA ILE A 473 17.13 2.60 -31.90
C ILE A 473 16.22 3.52 -32.72
N GLN A 474 14.92 3.29 -32.62
CA GLN A 474 13.87 4.07 -33.25
C GLN A 474 13.34 5.13 -32.29
N ILE A 475 13.13 6.33 -32.80
CA ILE A 475 12.61 7.46 -32.03
C ILE A 475 11.27 7.85 -32.61
N ARG A 476 10.24 7.87 -31.78
CA ARG A 476 8.91 8.35 -32.16
C ARG A 476 8.55 9.59 -31.37
N LYS A 477 7.95 10.57 -32.03
CA LYS A 477 7.62 11.87 -31.46
C LYS A 477 6.12 11.99 -31.25
N TYR A 478 5.73 12.50 -30.08
CA TYR A 478 4.36 12.79 -29.72
C TYR A 478 3.79 13.92 -30.59
N HIS A 479 2.60 13.69 -31.16
CA HIS A 479 1.78 14.66 -31.87
C HIS A 479 0.35 14.59 -31.33
N GLU A 480 -0.20 15.75 -30.99
CA GLU A 480 -1.61 15.89 -30.62
C GLU A 480 -2.43 16.13 -31.91
N ILE A 481 -3.55 15.44 -32.06
CA ILE A 481 -4.39 15.40 -33.26
C ILE A 481 -5.70 16.15 -33.02
#